data_AF-A0A7S0W3L5-F1
#
_entry.id   AF-A0A7S0W3L5-F1
#
_cell.length_a   1.000
_cell.length_b   1.000
_cell.length_c   1.000
_cell.angle_alpha   90.00
_cell.angle_beta   90.00
_cell.angle_gamma   90.00
#
_symmetry.space_group_name_H-M   'P 1'
#
loop_
_entity.id
_entity.type
_entity.pdbx_description
1 polymer ?
#
loop_
_entity_poly.entity_id
_entity_poly.type
_entity_poly.pdbx_seq_one_letter_code
_entity_poly.pdbx_strand_id
1 'polypeptide(L)'
;GDPSAEEGRGRIDFKFKAGIHVGPVIGGLVGRTRRFYRLFGDTVVTAARLCQSCETGRVQISAEMDSLLGSLGPAREEVREIKVKGKDIPLRAHYLSDQPRSEERPTSLLQAVNMQSPAEMPHGFVAEGGGAWGGGTP
;
A
#
# COMPACT_ATOMS: atom_id res chain seq x y z
N GLY A 1 -7.92 -41.28 17.44
CA GLY A 1 -7.58 -41.19 16.02
C GLY A 1 -6.41 -40.26 15.93
N ASP A 2 -5.26 -40.80 15.54
CA ASP A 2 -4.01 -40.05 15.43
C ASP A 2 -4.13 -39.06 14.25
N PRO A 3 -3.97 -37.74 14.43
CA PRO A 3 -4.10 -36.74 13.35
C PRO A 3 -2.92 -36.75 12.36
N SER A 4 -2.01 -37.71 12.48
CA SER A 4 -0.73 -37.78 11.74
C SER A 4 -0.84 -38.42 10.34
N ALA A 5 -2.05 -38.65 9.81
CA ALA A 5 -2.27 -39.54 8.65
C ALA A 5 -2.91 -38.87 7.41
N GLU A 6 -2.64 -37.58 7.14
CA GLU A 6 -3.01 -36.95 5.85
C GLU A 6 -1.83 -36.30 5.10
N GLU A 7 -0.61 -36.78 5.33
CA GLU A 7 0.60 -36.27 4.67
C GLU A 7 0.85 -37.02 3.34
N GLY A 8 -0.03 -36.76 2.36
CA GLY A 8 -0.10 -37.52 1.11
C GLY A 8 -0.53 -36.72 -0.12
N ARG A 9 -0.31 -35.41 -0.15
CA ARG A 9 -0.34 -34.62 -1.39
C ARG A 9 0.98 -33.88 -1.49
N GLY A 10 1.78 -34.17 -2.51
CA GLY A 10 3.07 -33.53 -2.74
C GLY A 10 2.93 -32.01 -2.75
N ARG A 11 3.13 -31.37 -1.59
CA ARG A 11 3.06 -29.93 -1.44
C ARG A 11 4.39 -29.38 -1.94
N ILE A 12 4.38 -28.90 -3.17
CA ILE A 12 5.53 -28.19 -3.72
C ILE A 12 5.65 -26.89 -2.90
N ASP A 13 6.68 -26.80 -2.05
CA ASP A 13 7.04 -25.56 -1.35
C ASP A 13 7.67 -24.59 -2.36
N PHE A 14 6.82 -23.92 -3.14
CA PHE A 14 7.21 -22.98 -4.17
C PHE A 14 7.37 -21.59 -3.56
N LYS A 15 8.62 -21.15 -3.40
CA LYS A 15 8.94 -19.81 -2.90
C LYS A 15 9.27 -18.89 -4.07
N PHE A 16 8.60 -17.75 -4.14
CA PHE A 16 8.89 -16.71 -5.11
C PHE A 16 9.16 -15.38 -4.41
N LYS A 17 9.68 -14.42 -5.15
CA LYS A 17 9.81 -13.03 -4.73
C LYS A 17 9.42 -12.11 -5.86
N ALA A 18 8.96 -10.91 -5.53
CA ALA A 18 8.54 -9.94 -6.53
C ALA A 18 8.95 -8.52 -6.14
N GLY A 19 9.34 -7.73 -7.14
CA GLY A 19 9.56 -6.29 -7.02
C GLY A 19 8.58 -5.55 -7.92
N ILE A 20 7.83 -4.60 -7.37
CA ILE A 20 6.77 -3.87 -8.06
C ILE A 20 7.09 -2.38 -8.05
N HIS A 21 7.19 -1.80 -9.23
CA HIS A 21 7.39 -0.37 -9.42
C HIS A 21 6.46 0.14 -10.53
N VAL A 22 6.08 1.41 -10.44
CA VAL A 22 5.16 2.05 -11.37
C VAL A 22 5.83 3.22 -12.07
N GLY A 23 5.55 3.37 -13.36
CA GLY A 23 6.07 4.46 -14.17
C GLY A 23 5.87 4.20 -15.67
N PRO A 24 6.26 5.17 -16.50
CA PRO A 24 6.08 5.09 -17.95
C PRO A 24 6.96 4.01 -18.58
N VAL A 25 6.41 3.30 -19.57
CA VAL A 25 7.12 2.27 -20.33
C VAL A 25 6.84 2.42 -21.82
N ILE A 26 7.78 1.93 -22.64
CA ILE A 26 7.63 1.82 -24.09
C ILE A 26 7.42 0.35 -24.43
N GLY A 27 6.30 0.02 -25.05
CA GLY A 27 6.02 -1.32 -25.59
C GLY A 27 6.37 -1.40 -27.07
N GLY A 28 6.91 -2.55 -27.50
CA GLY A 28 7.24 -2.77 -28.91
C GLY A 28 7.27 -4.24 -29.31
N LEU A 29 7.10 -4.49 -30.61
CA LEU A 29 7.27 -5.81 -31.20
C LEU A 29 8.72 -5.99 -31.66
N VAL A 30 9.35 -7.07 -31.24
CA VAL A 30 10.75 -7.38 -31.52
C VAL A 30 10.83 -8.63 -32.38
N GLY A 31 11.67 -8.60 -33.42
CA GLY A 31 11.95 -9.73 -34.29
C GLY A 31 11.18 -9.70 -35.62
N ARG A 32 11.81 -10.23 -36.67
CA ARG A 32 11.25 -10.26 -38.03
C ARG A 32 10.42 -11.52 -38.29
N THR A 33 11.02 -12.69 -38.05
CA THR A 33 10.39 -14.01 -38.33
C THR A 33 9.58 -14.54 -37.15
N ARG A 34 10.07 -14.36 -35.92
CA ARG A 34 9.33 -14.63 -34.69
C ARG A 34 9.21 -13.32 -33.92
N ARG A 35 7.98 -12.84 -33.82
CA ARG A 35 7.64 -11.55 -33.23
C ARG A 35 7.33 -11.75 -31.74
N PHE A 36 7.98 -10.99 -30.87
CA PHE A 36 7.77 -11.01 -29.41
C PHE A 36 7.42 -9.60 -28.93
N TYR A 37 6.44 -9.48 -28.04
CA TYR A 37 6.19 -8.22 -27.35
C TYR A 37 7.20 -8.03 -26.23
N ARG A 38 7.74 -6.81 -26.11
CA ARG A 38 8.65 -6.44 -25.03
C ARG A 38 8.37 -5.02 -24.54
N LEU A 39 8.59 -4.83 -23.24
CA LEU A 39 8.57 -3.54 -22.57
C LEU A 39 10.01 -3.04 -22.36
N PHE A 40 10.20 -1.75 -22.55
CA PHE A 40 11.47 -1.04 -22.37
C PHE A 40 11.24 0.23 -21.54
N GLY A 41 12.29 0.69 -20.86
CA GLY A 41 12.27 1.92 -20.07
C GLY A 41 12.95 1.76 -18.72
N ASP A 42 13.12 2.88 -18.02
CA ASP A 42 13.72 2.91 -16.70
C ASP A 42 12.84 2.21 -15.65
N THR A 43 11.51 2.26 -15.81
CA THR A 43 10.56 1.59 -14.91
C THR A 43 10.78 0.08 -14.85
N VAL A 44 11.00 -0.60 -15.99
CA VAL A 44 11.25 -2.05 -16.00
C VAL A 44 12.61 -2.41 -15.41
N VAL A 45 13.62 -1.55 -15.58
CA VAL A 45 14.94 -1.72 -14.96
C VAL A 45 14.84 -1.54 -13.45
N THR A 46 14.13 -0.52 -13.00
CA THR A 46 13.90 -0.22 -11.58
C THR A 46 13.13 -1.36 -10.91
N ALA A 47 12.05 -1.86 -11.52
CA ALA A 47 11.30 -3.02 -11.02
C ALA A 47 12.17 -4.28 -10.93
N ALA A 48 13.03 -4.53 -11.92
CA ALA A 48 13.95 -5.66 -11.89
C ALA A 48 14.97 -5.57 -10.75
N ARG A 49 15.50 -4.36 -10.47
CA ARG A 49 16.40 -4.12 -9.33
C ARG A 49 15.70 -4.30 -7.98
N LEU A 50 14.48 -3.82 -7.87
CA LEU A 50 13.63 -4.00 -6.70
C LEU A 50 13.38 -5.49 -6.42
N CYS A 51 13.11 -6.29 -7.46
CA CYS A 51 12.96 -7.74 -7.33
C CYS A 51 14.29 -8.42 -6.95
N GLN A 52 15.41 -7.94 -7.50
CA GLN A 52 16.72 -8.48 -7.20
C GLN A 52 17.10 -8.31 -5.72
N SER A 53 16.82 -7.14 -5.13
CA SER A 53 17.06 -6.84 -3.71
C SER A 53 16.06 -7.48 -2.75
N CYS A 54 14.93 -7.96 -3.27
CA CYS A 54 13.86 -8.55 -2.48
C CYS A 54 14.29 -9.87 -1.85
N GLU A 55 13.84 -10.10 -0.61
CA GLU A 55 13.93 -11.38 0.09
C GLU A 55 12.99 -12.43 -0.50
N THR A 56 13.40 -13.69 -0.44
CA THR A 56 12.59 -14.83 -0.91
C THR A 56 11.32 -14.97 -0.06
N GLY A 57 10.17 -15.12 -0.69
CA GLY A 57 8.86 -15.21 -0.02
C GLY A 57 8.21 -13.85 0.27
N ARG A 58 8.81 -12.74 -0.17
CA ARG A 58 8.29 -11.39 0.06
C ARG A 58 8.03 -10.65 -1.25
N VAL A 59 7.23 -9.59 -1.14
CA VAL A 59 6.94 -8.65 -2.23
C VAL A 59 7.40 -7.27 -1.80
N GLN A 60 8.28 -6.68 -2.60
CA GLN A 60 8.81 -5.35 -2.38
C GLN A 60 8.19 -4.36 -3.36
N ILE A 61 7.75 -3.20 -2.87
CA ILE A 61 7.15 -2.12 -3.66
C ILE A 61 7.99 -0.85 -3.54
N SER A 62 8.06 -0.05 -4.60
CA SER A 62 8.66 1.29 -4.55
C SER A 62 7.75 2.31 -3.85
N ALA A 63 8.29 3.42 -3.35
CA ALA A 63 7.51 4.50 -2.74
C ALA A 63 6.46 5.12 -3.67
N GLU A 64 6.69 5.14 -4.99
CA GLU A 64 5.71 5.61 -5.97
C GLU A 64 4.50 4.68 -6.04
N MET A 65 4.75 3.36 -6.02
CA MET A 65 3.70 2.35 -5.97
C MET A 65 2.94 2.41 -4.63
N ASP A 66 3.66 2.63 -3.53
CA ASP A 66 3.07 2.85 -2.22
C ASP A 66 2.09 4.04 -2.23
N SER A 67 2.51 5.16 -2.80
CA SER A 67 1.71 6.38 -2.91
C SER A 67 0.41 6.15 -3.72
N LEU A 68 0.48 5.37 -4.80
CA LEU A 68 -0.71 5.01 -5.58
C LEU A 68 -1.65 4.08 -4.83
N LEU A 69 -1.10 3.15 -4.06
CA LEU A 69 -1.88 2.19 -3.31
C LEU A 69 -2.58 2.84 -2.11
N GLY A 70 -1.96 3.87 -1.54
CA GLY A 70 -2.53 4.72 -0.50
C GLY A 70 -3.00 3.90 0.70
N SER A 71 -4.08 4.37 1.32
CA SER A 71 -4.69 3.72 2.50
C SER A 71 -5.43 2.42 2.20
N LEU A 72 -5.68 2.10 0.93
CA LEU A 72 -6.42 0.91 0.51
C LEU A 72 -5.50 -0.32 0.35
N GLY A 73 -4.18 -0.11 0.39
CA GLY A 73 -3.18 -1.18 0.28
C GLY A 73 -2.99 -2.05 1.51
N PRO A 74 -2.30 -3.20 1.36
CA PRO A 74 -1.77 -3.97 2.48
C PRO A 74 -0.84 -3.11 3.36
N ALA A 75 -0.64 -3.50 4.61
CA ALA A 75 0.29 -2.78 5.47
C ALA A 75 1.73 -2.88 4.92
N ARG A 76 2.57 -1.89 5.29
CA ARG A 76 3.97 -1.83 4.88
C ARG A 76 4.83 -2.23 6.05
N GLU A 77 5.72 -3.17 5.80
CA GLU A 77 6.69 -3.66 6.76
C GLU A 77 8.08 -3.25 6.25
N GLU A 78 8.76 -2.40 7.01
CA GLU A 78 10.13 -1.93 6.72
C GLU A 78 10.28 -0.93 5.55
N VAL A 79 11.17 0.06 5.73
CA VAL A 79 11.62 0.98 4.67
C VAL A 79 13.06 0.64 4.32
N ARG A 80 13.34 0.46 3.03
CA ARG A 80 14.70 0.23 2.52
C ARG A 80 15.05 1.20 1.41
N GLU A 81 16.33 1.50 1.31
CA GLU A 81 16.90 2.25 0.19
C GLU A 81 17.62 1.29 -0.77
N ILE A 82 17.27 1.36 -2.05
CA ILE A 82 17.86 0.54 -3.09
C ILE A 82 18.64 1.43 -4.05
N LYS A 83 19.95 1.17 -4.17
CA LYS A 83 20.77 1.80 -5.19
C LYS A 83 20.44 1.23 -6.56
N VAL A 84 19.87 2.06 -7.42
CA VAL A 84 19.61 1.71 -8.82
C VAL A 84 20.78 2.24 -9.66
N LYS A 85 21.42 1.36 -10.43
CA LYS A 85 22.55 1.75 -11.29
C LYS A 85 22.09 2.84 -12.28
N GLY A 86 22.77 3.99 -12.28
CA GLY A 86 22.43 5.12 -13.15
C GLY A 86 21.46 6.13 -12.54
N LYS A 87 21.02 5.92 -11.29
CA LYS A 87 20.31 6.93 -10.49
C LYS A 87 21.20 7.37 -9.33
N ASP A 88 21.35 8.67 -9.16
CA ASP A 88 22.12 9.25 -8.04
C ASP A 88 21.35 9.17 -6.72
N ILE A 89 20.02 9.20 -6.79
CA ILE A 89 19.13 9.12 -5.64
C ILE A 89 18.72 7.66 -5.42
N PRO A 90 18.91 7.08 -4.21
CA PRO A 90 18.44 5.75 -3.90
C PRO A 90 16.91 5.68 -3.97
N LEU A 91 16.40 4.56 -4.51
CA LEU A 91 14.98 4.29 -4.56
C LEU A 91 14.50 3.83 -3.19
N ARG A 92 13.57 4.57 -2.59
CA ARG A 92 12.89 4.15 -1.37
C ARG A 92 11.86 3.05 -1.67
N ALA A 93 11.85 2.00 -0.87
CA ALA A 93 11.03 0.82 -1.07
C ALA A 93 10.53 0.23 0.26
N HIS A 94 9.46 -0.55 0.18
CA HIS A 94 8.76 -1.15 1.32
C HIS A 94 8.43 -2.61 1.03
N TYR A 95 8.36 -3.47 2.04
CA TYR A 95 7.72 -4.78 1.87
C TYR A 95 6.24 -4.69 2.14
N LEU A 96 5.46 -5.48 1.39
CA LEU A 96 4.05 -5.71 1.70
C LEU A 96 3.94 -6.75 2.81
N SER A 97 3.12 -6.45 3.81
CA SER A 97 2.70 -7.40 4.83
C SER A 97 1.65 -8.36 4.30
N ASP A 98 1.71 -9.62 4.74
CA ASP A 98 0.58 -10.56 4.58
C ASP A 98 -0.55 -10.30 5.59
N GLN A 99 -0.30 -9.49 6.61
CA GLN A 99 -1.31 -9.06 7.55
C GLN A 99 -2.37 -8.24 6.79
N PRO A 100 -3.65 -8.66 6.76
CA PRO A 100 -4.71 -7.74 6.38
C PRO A 100 -4.59 -6.56 7.33
N ARG A 101 -4.68 -5.33 6.79
CA ARG A 101 -4.69 -4.13 7.62
C ARG A 101 -5.70 -4.39 8.73
N SER A 102 -5.28 -4.22 9.99
CA SER A 102 -6.22 -4.23 11.10
C SER A 102 -7.22 -3.11 10.78
N GLU A 103 -8.35 -3.46 10.19
CA GLU A 103 -9.53 -2.65 10.35
C GLU A 103 -9.69 -2.56 11.85
N GLU A 104 -9.48 -1.39 12.42
CA GLU A 104 -10.05 -1.05 13.72
C GLU A 104 -11.58 -1.06 13.53
N ARG A 105 -12.14 -2.24 13.26
CA ARG A 105 -13.55 -2.49 13.42
C ARG A 105 -13.74 -2.47 14.92
N PRO A 106 -14.45 -1.48 15.48
CA PRO A 106 -14.69 -1.43 16.91
C PRO A 106 -15.26 -2.80 17.32
N THR A 107 -14.50 -3.53 18.13
CA THR A 107 -14.84 -4.89 18.58
C THR A 107 -15.99 -4.88 19.58
N SER A 108 -16.47 -3.70 19.95
CA SER A 108 -17.67 -3.52 20.76
C SER A 108 -18.61 -2.50 20.13
N LEU A 109 -19.91 -2.75 20.27
CA LEU A 109 -20.95 -1.77 19.92
C LEU A 109 -20.72 -0.44 20.65
N LEU A 110 -20.31 -0.46 21.92
CA LEU A 110 -19.99 0.74 22.70
C LEU A 110 -18.91 1.62 22.05
N GLN A 111 -17.88 1.01 21.48
CA GLN A 111 -16.79 1.72 20.82
C GLN A 111 -17.19 2.24 19.44
N ALA A 112 -18.15 1.59 18.77
CA ALA A 112 -18.77 2.09 17.54
C ALA A 112 -19.70 3.28 17.80
N VAL A 113 -20.50 3.24 18.88
CA VAL A 113 -21.42 4.35 19.25
C VAL A 113 -20.64 5.58 19.71
N ASN A 114 -19.49 5.40 20.38
CA ASN A 114 -18.63 6.50 20.82
C ASN A 114 -17.96 7.27 19.67
N MET A 115 -18.00 6.74 18.44
CA MET A 115 -17.48 7.40 17.26
C MET A 115 -18.52 8.34 16.60
N GLN A 116 -19.73 8.41 17.15
CA GLN A 116 -20.78 9.37 16.80
C GLN A 116 -20.89 10.46 17.87
N SER A 117 -19.95 11.40 17.87
CA SER A 117 -20.19 12.73 18.44
C SER A 117 -19.41 13.78 17.63
N PRO A 118 -20.07 14.82 17.09
CA PRO A 118 -19.46 15.74 16.13
C PRO A 118 -18.54 16.74 16.83
N ALA A 119 -17.39 16.98 16.20
CA ALA A 119 -16.58 18.20 16.24
C ALA A 119 -16.66 19.05 17.52
N GLU A 120 -15.76 18.81 18.47
CA GLU A 120 -15.27 19.91 19.30
C GLU A 120 -14.48 20.86 18.39
N MET A 121 -15.12 21.96 18.00
CA MET A 121 -14.40 23.10 17.45
C MET A 121 -13.55 23.71 18.57
N PRO A 122 -12.31 24.16 18.29
CA PRO A 122 -11.51 24.85 19.29
C PRO A 122 -12.22 26.13 19.76
N HIS A 123 -12.50 26.20 21.05
CA HIS A 123 -12.96 27.42 21.71
C HIS A 123 -11.92 28.52 21.52
N GLY A 124 -12.22 29.50 20.66
CA GLY A 124 -11.34 30.65 20.45
C GLY A 124 -11.71 31.62 19.34
N PHE A 125 -12.94 31.62 18.82
CA PHE A 125 -13.39 32.63 17.85
C PHE A 125 -14.55 33.43 18.42
N VAL A 126 -14.24 34.62 18.95
CA VAL A 126 -15.21 35.64 19.32
C VAL A 126 -15.53 36.41 18.03
N ALA A 127 -16.74 36.24 17.51
CA ALA A 127 -17.28 37.13 16.49
C ALA A 127 -18.24 38.11 17.17
N GLU A 128 -17.86 39.39 17.20
CA GLU A 128 -18.73 40.49 17.56
C GLU A 128 -19.95 40.58 16.63
N GLY A 129 -21.08 41.03 17.18
CA GLY A 129 -22.05 41.83 16.43
C GLY A 129 -23.45 41.23 16.25
N GLY A 130 -24.42 41.84 16.94
CA GLY A 130 -25.66 42.30 16.28
C GLY A 130 -26.93 41.45 16.45
N GLY A 131 -27.78 41.88 17.39
CA GLY A 131 -29.13 42.35 17.07
C GLY A 131 -30.32 41.36 17.03
N ALA A 132 -31.28 41.61 17.94
CA ALA A 132 -32.74 41.32 17.91
C ALA A 132 -33.18 39.86 17.66
N TRP A 133 -34.23 39.28 18.23
CA TRP A 133 -35.66 39.64 18.31
C TRP A 133 -36.26 38.92 19.55
N GLY A 134 -37.01 39.56 20.45
CA GLY A 134 -38.48 39.68 20.43
C GLY A 134 -39.18 38.32 20.65
N GLY A 135 -40.07 38.05 21.60
CA GLY A 135 -40.80 38.77 22.64
C GLY A 135 -41.80 37.79 23.29
N GLY A 136 -42.49 38.17 24.38
CA GLY A 136 -43.66 37.42 24.87
C GLY A 136 -43.88 37.41 26.39
N THR A 137 -44.56 38.44 26.84
CA THR A 137 -45.48 38.65 27.99
C THR A 137 -46.16 37.42 28.66
N PRO A 138 -46.89 37.59 29.79
CA PRO A 138 -47.27 38.83 30.49
C PRO A 138 -46.57 39.10 31.82
#